data_AF-A0A815F253-F1
#
_entry.id   AF-A0A815F253-F1
#
_cell.length_a   1.000
_cell.length_b   1.000
_cell.length_c   1.000
_cell.angle_alpha   90.00
_cell.angle_beta   90.00
_cell.angle_gamma   90.00
#
_symmetry.space_group_name_H-M   'P 1'
#
loop_
_entity.id
_entity.type
_entity.pdbx_description
1 polymer ?
#
loop_
_entity_poly.entity_id
_entity_poly.type
_entity_poly.pdbx_seq_one_letter_code
_entity_poly.pdbx_strand_id
1 'polypeptide(L)'
;MGDYQRAERYFRMLLEYMPEGHPNTHRVYSCLRIIARDKGDHQMSLKYHEKALEYLNKSSIYNEQENIGREYVGMGTAHNRLGDLDLTLKYFTMATDIQTSPKSHSYTYNQIALLYRDKGNAQLALEYFQITLHIEEQILKTNQYNSVMATMYNNIGEIYVQLDDNENALKHLHHALDIRLKGTVFTHTDLAAI
;
A
#
# COMPACT_ATOMS: atom_id res chain seq x y z
N MET A 1 8.91 -17.31 14.78
CA MET A 1 8.99 -16.47 16.00
C MET A 1 10.43 -16.12 16.42
N GLY A 2 11.40 -17.04 16.34
CA GLY A 2 12.79 -16.77 16.77
C GLY A 2 13.53 -15.67 16.01
N ASP A 3 13.29 -15.51 14.70
CA ASP A 3 14.00 -14.50 13.89
C ASP A 3 13.55 -13.07 14.16
N TYR A 4 12.26 -12.86 14.47
CA TYR A 4 11.74 -11.52 14.79
C TYR A 4 12.30 -10.95 16.10
N GLN A 5 12.45 -11.79 17.13
CA GLN A 5 13.02 -11.35 18.41
C GLN A 5 14.49 -10.97 18.28
N ARG A 6 15.25 -11.74 17.47
CA ARG A 6 16.65 -11.40 17.16
C ARG A 6 16.73 -10.11 16.36
N ALA A 7 15.97 -9.98 15.27
CA ALA A 7 15.94 -8.78 14.44
C ALA A 7 15.56 -7.53 15.25
N GLU A 8 14.53 -7.63 16.10
CA GLU A 8 14.13 -6.53 16.97
C GLU A 8 15.26 -6.11 17.93
N ARG A 9 15.94 -7.07 18.55
CA ARG A 9 17.09 -6.78 19.42
C ARG A 9 18.21 -6.08 18.65
N TYR A 10 18.54 -6.54 17.44
CA TYR A 10 19.55 -5.89 16.60
C TYR A 10 19.17 -4.45 16.26
N PHE A 11 17.92 -4.18 15.88
CA PHE A 11 17.47 -2.82 15.54
C PHE A 11 17.40 -1.90 16.76
N ARG A 12 17.02 -2.41 17.94
CA ARG A 12 17.06 -1.64 19.19
C ARG A 12 18.49 -1.27 19.58
N MET A 13 19.40 -2.24 19.49
CA MET A 13 20.83 -2.00 19.73
C MET A 13 21.39 -0.98 18.73
N LEU A 14 21.00 -1.06 17.46
CA LEU A 14 21.40 -0.09 16.45
C LEU A 14 20.95 1.35 16.79
N LEU A 15 19.74 1.52 17.36
CA LEU A 15 19.27 2.83 17.82
C LEU A 15 20.11 3.39 18.99
N GLU A 16 20.63 2.53 19.86
CA GLU A 16 21.49 2.94 20.99
C GLU A 16 22.86 3.45 20.53
N TYR A 17 23.39 2.87 19.44
CA TYR A 17 24.71 3.24 18.89
C TYR A 17 24.64 4.36 17.83
N MET A 18 23.44 4.69 17.33
CA MET A 18 23.28 5.78 16.37
C MET A 18 23.34 7.15 17.07
N PRO A 19 24.09 8.12 16.52
CA PRO A 19 24.07 9.48 17.06
C PRO A 19 22.68 10.10 16.90
N GLU A 20 22.32 10.98 17.83
CA GLU A 20 21.03 11.68 17.78
C GLU A 20 20.90 12.44 16.45
N GLY A 21 19.75 12.30 15.79
CA GLY A 21 19.49 12.91 14.49
C GLY A 21 20.16 12.22 13.31
N HIS A 22 20.71 11.01 13.47
CA HIS A 22 21.27 10.25 12.34
C HIS A 22 20.22 10.09 11.22
N PRO A 23 20.55 10.40 9.95
CA PRO A 23 19.55 10.50 8.87
C PRO A 23 18.81 9.17 8.59
N ASN A 24 19.45 8.03 8.88
CA ASN A 24 18.83 6.72 8.70
C ASN A 24 18.02 6.22 9.90
N THR A 25 17.87 7.01 10.97
CA THR A 25 17.13 6.60 12.17
C THR A 25 15.68 6.23 11.86
N HIS A 26 15.03 7.00 10.97
CA HIS A 26 13.66 6.71 10.52
C HIS A 26 13.54 5.29 9.92
N ARG A 27 14.54 4.83 9.14
CA ARG A 27 14.54 3.50 8.51
C ARG A 27 14.55 2.38 9.55
N VAL A 28 15.28 2.57 10.65
CA VAL A 28 15.32 1.59 11.75
C VAL A 28 13.95 1.48 12.41
N TYR A 29 13.27 2.62 12.64
CA TYR A 29 11.90 2.62 13.11
C TYR A 29 10.93 1.98 12.10
N SER A 30 11.10 2.21 10.80
CA SER A 30 10.30 1.51 9.77
C SER A 30 10.51 -0.01 9.80
N CYS A 31 11.71 -0.51 10.14
CA CYS A 31 11.96 -1.95 10.34
C CYS A 31 11.28 -2.49 11.61
N LEU A 32 11.43 -1.79 12.75
CA LEU A 32 10.77 -2.17 14.01
C LEU A 32 9.25 -2.19 13.87
N ARG A 33 8.70 -1.24 13.13
CA ARG A 33 7.30 -1.19 12.74
C ARG A 33 6.84 -2.42 11.97
N ILE A 34 7.60 -2.88 10.96
CA ILE A 34 7.26 -4.12 10.22
C ILE A 34 7.20 -5.30 11.18
N ILE A 35 8.17 -5.41 12.08
CA ILE A 35 8.21 -6.48 13.07
C ILE A 35 6.98 -6.41 13.99
N ALA A 36 6.61 -5.22 14.48
CA ALA A 36 5.43 -5.03 15.32
C ALA A 36 4.13 -5.41 14.59
N ARG A 37 3.98 -4.97 13.34
CA ARG A 37 2.85 -5.33 12.47
C ARG A 37 2.76 -6.85 12.27
N ASP A 38 3.86 -7.51 11.98
CA ASP A 38 3.90 -8.95 11.72
C ASP A 38 3.62 -9.77 13.00
N LYS A 39 3.86 -9.19 14.19
CA LYS A 39 3.45 -9.74 15.48
C LYS A 39 1.97 -9.47 15.81
N GLY A 40 1.26 -8.69 15.00
CA GLY A 40 -0.11 -8.23 15.27
C GLY A 40 -0.21 -7.09 16.29
N ASP A 41 0.92 -6.54 16.74
CA ASP A 41 0.93 -5.41 17.66
C ASP A 41 0.80 -4.09 16.89
N HIS A 42 -0.44 -3.79 16.51
CA HIS A 42 -0.78 -2.60 15.73
C HIS A 42 -0.54 -1.30 16.52
N GLN A 43 -0.65 -1.33 17.85
CA GLN A 43 -0.38 -0.16 18.70
C GLN A 43 1.12 0.18 18.71
N MET A 44 2.00 -0.81 18.88
CA MET A 44 3.44 -0.57 18.76
C MET A 44 3.84 -0.20 17.34
N SER A 45 3.19 -0.79 16.32
CA SER A 45 3.40 -0.38 14.93
C SER A 45 3.12 1.12 14.73
N LEU A 46 2.03 1.64 15.31
CA LEU A 46 1.71 3.08 15.27
C LEU A 46 2.78 3.92 15.98
N LYS A 47 3.23 3.54 17.17
CA LYS A 47 4.32 4.26 17.87
C LYS A 47 5.61 4.31 17.04
N TYR A 48 5.93 3.24 16.31
CA TYR A 48 7.10 3.24 15.43
C TYR A 48 6.91 4.09 14.18
N HIS A 49 5.69 4.17 13.63
CA HIS A 49 5.37 5.15 12.58
C HIS A 49 5.57 6.59 13.05
N GLU A 50 5.05 6.93 14.23
CA GLU A 50 5.19 8.28 14.81
C GLU A 50 6.66 8.67 15.00
N LYS A 51 7.47 7.74 15.53
CA LYS A 51 8.91 7.96 15.64
C LYS A 51 9.58 8.11 14.29
N ALA A 52 9.27 7.25 13.31
CA ALA A 52 9.84 7.40 11.97
C ALA A 52 9.52 8.78 11.36
N LEU A 53 8.28 9.24 11.53
CA LEU A 53 7.80 10.54 11.09
C LEU A 53 8.51 11.70 11.79
N GLU A 54 8.75 11.61 13.09
CA GLU A 54 9.49 12.61 13.86
C GLU A 54 10.89 12.84 13.29
N TYR A 55 11.62 11.77 12.97
CA TYR A 55 12.95 11.87 12.39
C TYR A 55 12.92 12.30 10.92
N LEU A 56 11.92 11.88 10.15
CA LEU A 56 11.72 12.37 8.78
C LEU A 56 11.52 13.88 8.78
N ASN A 57 10.66 14.41 9.64
CA ASN A 57 10.40 15.86 9.72
C ASN A 57 11.59 16.70 10.21
N LYS A 58 12.57 16.09 10.90
CA LYS A 58 13.80 16.74 11.36
C LYS A 58 14.93 16.72 10.34
N SER A 59 14.84 15.83 9.35
CA SER A 59 15.87 15.66 8.33
C SER A 59 15.73 16.79 7.27
N SER A 60 16.83 17.11 6.59
CA SER A 60 16.87 18.15 5.54
C SER A 60 17.14 17.53 4.16
N ILE A 61 16.77 16.26 3.98
CA ILE A 61 17.15 15.47 2.82
C ILE A 61 16.02 15.49 1.78
N TYR A 62 16.39 15.61 0.51
CA TYR A 62 15.47 15.51 -0.61
C TYR A 62 14.74 14.15 -0.62
N ASN A 63 13.44 14.13 -0.92
CA ASN A 63 12.53 12.97 -1.01
C ASN A 63 11.84 12.51 0.30
N GLU A 64 11.78 13.36 1.32
CA GLU A 64 11.01 13.09 2.55
C GLU A 64 9.50 13.01 2.33
N GLN A 65 8.92 13.84 1.46
CA GLN A 65 7.46 13.85 1.24
C GLN A 65 6.92 12.46 0.88
N GLU A 66 7.64 11.72 0.05
CA GLU A 66 7.28 10.36 -0.33
C GLU A 66 7.42 9.37 0.84
N ASN A 67 8.45 9.51 1.66
CA ASN A 67 8.63 8.68 2.86
C ASN A 67 7.57 9.00 3.92
N ILE A 68 7.31 10.28 4.18
CA ILE A 68 6.24 10.78 5.07
C ILE A 68 4.88 10.24 4.57
N GLY A 69 4.63 10.28 3.25
CA GLY A 69 3.42 9.73 2.64
C GLY A 69 3.26 8.24 2.92
N ARG A 70 4.33 7.45 2.81
CA ARG A 70 4.31 6.02 3.14
C ARG A 70 4.06 5.76 4.63
N GLU A 71 4.63 6.59 5.51
CA GLU A 71 4.36 6.48 6.94
C GLU A 71 2.87 6.75 7.22
N TYR A 72 2.26 7.77 6.62
CA TYR A 72 0.81 8.00 6.73
C TYR A 72 -0.04 6.84 6.19
N VAL A 73 0.28 6.28 5.02
CA VAL A 73 -0.45 5.09 4.53
C VAL A 73 -0.33 3.92 5.50
N GLY A 74 0.84 3.72 6.10
CA GLY A 74 1.02 2.67 7.09
C GLY A 74 0.22 2.92 8.38
N MET A 75 0.15 4.16 8.86
CA MET A 75 -0.71 4.54 9.99
C MET A 75 -2.18 4.31 9.69
N GLY A 76 -2.66 4.74 8.51
CA GLY A 76 -4.03 4.48 8.07
C GLY A 76 -4.34 2.99 8.02
N THR A 77 -3.42 2.17 7.49
CA THR A 77 -3.57 0.72 7.47
C THR A 77 -3.63 0.13 8.88
N ALA A 78 -2.80 0.61 9.81
CA ALA A 78 -2.81 0.15 11.20
C ALA A 78 -4.10 0.54 11.94
N HIS A 79 -4.61 1.76 11.73
CA HIS A 79 -5.91 2.18 12.27
C HIS A 79 -7.07 1.36 11.70
N ASN A 80 -7.03 1.00 10.41
CA ASN A 80 -8.05 0.14 9.82
C ASN A 80 -8.09 -1.23 10.51
N ARG A 81 -6.92 -1.80 10.83
CA ARG A 81 -6.82 -3.06 11.60
C ARG A 81 -7.32 -2.93 13.04
N LEU A 82 -7.24 -1.74 13.62
CA LEU A 82 -7.78 -1.43 14.95
C LEU A 82 -9.28 -1.08 14.91
N GLY A 83 -9.88 -0.95 13.72
CA GLY A 83 -11.29 -0.60 13.54
C GLY A 83 -11.60 0.90 13.61
N ASP A 84 -10.57 1.76 13.65
CA ASP A 84 -10.74 3.22 13.68
C ASP A 84 -10.79 3.80 12.27
N LEU A 85 -12.01 4.04 11.79
CA LEU A 85 -12.26 4.43 10.40
C LEU A 85 -11.95 5.89 10.13
N ASP A 86 -12.27 6.76 11.09
CA ASP A 86 -12.05 8.20 10.95
C ASP A 86 -10.56 8.49 10.87
N LEU A 87 -9.75 7.82 11.70
CA LEU A 87 -8.30 7.93 11.61
C LEU A 87 -7.75 7.25 10.35
N THR A 88 -8.33 6.13 9.91
CA THR A 88 -7.91 5.48 8.65
C THR A 88 -8.03 6.45 7.46
N LEU A 89 -9.22 7.04 7.28
CA LEU A 89 -9.47 7.99 6.20
C LEU A 89 -8.58 9.23 6.33
N LYS A 90 -8.49 9.79 7.53
CA LYS A 90 -7.62 10.95 7.80
C LYS A 90 -6.18 10.70 7.34
N TYR A 91 -5.59 9.57 7.72
CA TYR A 91 -4.20 9.28 7.35
C TYR A 91 -4.03 8.97 5.86
N PHE A 92 -5.01 8.31 5.21
CA PHE A 92 -4.95 8.14 3.76
C PHE A 92 -5.05 9.47 3.01
N THR A 93 -5.92 10.39 3.45
CA THR A 93 -6.00 11.75 2.87
C THR A 93 -4.70 12.52 3.08
N MET A 94 -4.15 12.50 4.30
CA MET A 94 -2.85 13.13 4.55
C MET A 94 -1.73 12.54 3.68
N ALA A 95 -1.78 11.25 3.37
CA ALA A 95 -0.83 10.62 2.46
C ALA A 95 -1.01 11.13 1.02
N THR A 96 -2.24 11.18 0.51
CA THR A 96 -2.50 11.67 -0.87
C THR A 96 -2.10 13.13 -1.05
N ASP A 97 -2.23 13.97 -0.01
CA ASP A 97 -1.88 15.39 -0.09
C ASP A 97 -0.37 15.65 -0.26
N ILE A 98 0.47 14.70 0.15
CA ILE A 98 1.93 14.88 0.14
C ILE A 98 2.66 13.94 -0.82
N GLN A 99 2.02 12.84 -1.25
CA GLN A 99 2.61 11.95 -2.23
C GLN A 99 2.83 12.70 -3.55
N THR A 100 3.95 12.45 -4.20
CA THR A 100 4.29 13.15 -5.45
C THR A 100 4.33 12.22 -6.64
N SER A 101 4.53 10.91 -6.41
CA SER A 101 4.60 9.93 -7.50
C SER A 101 3.22 9.37 -7.85
N PRO A 102 2.90 9.17 -9.14
CA PRO A 102 1.66 8.50 -9.56
C PRO A 102 1.52 7.10 -8.94
N LYS A 103 2.63 6.36 -8.81
CA LYS A 103 2.64 5.02 -8.24
C LYS A 103 2.19 5.01 -6.77
N SER A 104 2.58 6.03 -6.01
CA SER A 104 2.19 6.17 -4.60
C SER A 104 0.73 6.55 -4.45
N HIS A 105 0.24 7.46 -5.30
CA HIS A 105 -1.18 7.79 -5.38
C HIS A 105 -2.03 6.56 -5.72
N SER A 106 -1.64 5.80 -6.75
CA SER A 106 -2.29 4.54 -7.12
C SER A 106 -2.42 3.59 -5.92
N TYR A 107 -1.32 3.39 -5.19
CA TYR A 107 -1.34 2.55 -3.99
C TYR A 107 -2.31 3.07 -2.92
N THR A 108 -2.30 4.37 -2.61
CA THR A 108 -3.18 4.94 -1.58
C THR A 108 -4.65 4.92 -1.99
N TYR A 109 -4.97 5.26 -3.24
CA TYR A 109 -6.35 5.21 -3.75
C TYR A 109 -6.90 3.79 -3.75
N ASN A 110 -6.08 2.79 -4.06
CA ASN A 110 -6.48 1.39 -3.90
C ASN A 110 -6.86 1.06 -2.45
N GLN A 111 -6.10 1.56 -1.46
CA GLN A 111 -6.41 1.32 -0.04
C GLN A 111 -7.72 2.02 0.38
N ILE A 112 -7.98 3.21 -0.14
CA ILE A 112 -9.25 3.93 0.08
C ILE A 112 -10.41 3.15 -0.57
N ALA A 113 -10.24 2.64 -1.78
CA ALA A 113 -11.25 1.83 -2.47
C ALA A 113 -11.60 0.56 -1.68
N LEU A 114 -10.58 -0.16 -1.20
CA LEU A 114 -10.76 -1.34 -0.36
C LEU A 114 -11.51 -0.99 0.94
N LEU A 115 -11.17 0.14 1.57
CA LEU A 115 -11.87 0.61 2.76
C LEU A 115 -13.37 0.85 2.49
N TYR A 116 -13.72 1.54 1.40
CA TYR A 116 -15.13 1.78 1.04
C TYR A 116 -15.86 0.48 0.69
N ARG A 117 -15.21 -0.44 -0.02
CA ARG A 117 -15.77 -1.76 -0.33
C ARG A 117 -16.09 -2.52 0.95
N ASP A 118 -15.15 -2.58 1.89
CA ASP A 118 -15.31 -3.29 3.15
C ASP A 118 -16.39 -2.64 4.04
N LYS A 119 -16.78 -1.39 3.76
CA LYS A 119 -17.90 -0.69 4.39
C LYS A 119 -19.23 -0.81 3.63
N GLY A 120 -19.25 -1.53 2.52
CA GLY A 120 -20.43 -1.69 1.68
C GLY A 120 -20.77 -0.43 0.86
N ASN A 121 -19.89 0.56 0.81
CA ASN A 121 -20.05 1.68 -0.12
C ASN A 121 -19.46 1.32 -1.48
N ALA A 122 -20.20 0.47 -2.20
CA ALA A 122 -19.82 -0.06 -3.50
C ALA A 122 -19.53 1.04 -4.52
N GLN A 123 -20.31 2.13 -4.51
CA GLN A 123 -20.15 3.23 -5.47
C GLN A 123 -18.84 4.00 -5.27
N LEU A 124 -18.52 4.41 -4.04
CA LEU A 124 -17.22 5.07 -3.79
C LEU A 124 -16.05 4.12 -4.01
N ALA A 125 -16.20 2.84 -3.65
CA ALA A 125 -15.17 1.85 -3.95
C ALA A 125 -14.89 1.76 -5.45
N LEU A 126 -15.95 1.73 -6.28
CA LEU A 126 -15.84 1.71 -7.74
C LEU A 126 -15.08 2.92 -8.26
N GLU A 127 -15.43 4.12 -7.82
CA GLU A 127 -14.77 5.37 -8.23
C GLU A 127 -13.27 5.33 -7.94
N TYR A 128 -12.86 4.97 -6.72
CA TYR A 128 -11.44 4.91 -6.36
C TYR A 128 -10.69 3.77 -7.05
N PHE A 129 -11.32 2.61 -7.30
CA PHE A 129 -10.69 1.56 -8.12
C PHE A 129 -10.50 2.01 -9.57
N GLN A 130 -11.45 2.75 -10.15
CA GLN A 130 -11.32 3.31 -11.50
C GLN A 130 -10.21 4.37 -11.58
N ILE A 131 -10.10 5.26 -10.57
CA ILE A 131 -8.99 6.22 -10.47
C ILE A 131 -7.64 5.48 -10.43
N THR A 132 -7.55 4.44 -9.59
CA THR A 132 -6.34 3.62 -9.46
C THR A 132 -5.97 2.96 -10.78
N LEU A 133 -6.95 2.33 -11.44
CA LEU A 133 -6.75 1.68 -12.74
C LEU A 133 -6.25 2.68 -13.79
N HIS A 134 -6.86 3.87 -13.86
CA HIS A 134 -6.43 4.92 -14.78
C HIS A 134 -4.98 5.35 -14.54
N ILE A 135 -4.57 5.52 -13.28
CA ILE A 135 -3.19 5.86 -12.94
C ILE A 135 -2.23 4.75 -13.38
N GLU A 136 -2.56 3.48 -13.13
CA GLU A 136 -1.73 2.34 -13.54
C GLU A 136 -1.60 2.23 -15.07
N GLU A 137 -2.65 2.55 -15.82
CA GLU A 137 -2.62 2.65 -17.29
C GLU A 137 -1.65 3.75 -17.76
N GLN A 138 -1.63 4.91 -17.09
CA GLN A 138 -0.71 6.00 -17.44
C GLN A 138 0.74 5.68 -17.09
N ILE A 139 0.98 4.96 -15.98
CA ILE A 139 2.32 4.53 -15.56
C ILE A 139 2.89 3.56 -16.60
N LEU A 140 2.09 2.61 -17.06
CA LEU A 140 2.50 1.58 -18.00
C LEU A 140 2.13 1.97 -19.42
N LYS A 141 2.96 2.85 -20.01
CA LYS A 141 2.81 3.30 -21.40
C LYS A 141 2.76 2.16 -22.43
N THR A 142 3.21 0.95 -22.09
CA THR A 142 3.41 -0.15 -23.06
C THR A 142 3.16 -1.57 -22.54
N ASN A 143 2.90 -1.80 -21.25
CA ASN A 143 2.87 -3.16 -20.71
C ASN A 143 1.47 -3.59 -20.27
N GLN A 144 0.84 -4.44 -21.09
CA GLN A 144 -0.53 -4.94 -20.90
C GLN A 144 -0.65 -6.02 -19.80
N TYR A 145 0.47 -6.41 -19.18
CA TYR A 145 0.57 -7.54 -18.24
C TYR A 145 0.92 -7.08 -16.83
N ASN A 146 0.11 -6.15 -16.29
CA ASN A 146 0.28 -5.65 -14.93
C ASN A 146 -0.60 -6.41 -13.94
N SER A 147 0.03 -7.04 -12.95
CA SER A 147 -0.69 -7.71 -11.85
C SER A 147 -1.56 -6.75 -11.04
N VAL A 148 -1.18 -5.47 -10.93
CA VAL A 148 -1.99 -4.43 -10.28
C VAL A 148 -3.25 -4.15 -11.09
N MET A 149 -3.14 -3.95 -12.40
CA MET A 149 -4.33 -3.75 -13.26
C MET A 149 -5.26 -4.96 -13.22
N ALA A 150 -4.74 -6.19 -13.29
CA ALA A 150 -5.56 -7.38 -13.15
C ALA A 150 -6.31 -7.43 -11.81
N THR A 151 -5.67 -6.97 -10.73
CA THR A 151 -6.31 -6.86 -9.41
C THR A 151 -7.40 -5.78 -9.41
N MET A 152 -7.18 -4.64 -10.06
CA MET A 152 -8.19 -3.58 -10.16
C MET A 152 -9.41 -4.05 -10.96
N TYR A 153 -9.21 -4.67 -12.13
CA TYR A 153 -10.31 -5.25 -12.90
C TYR A 153 -11.09 -6.30 -12.11
N ASN A 154 -10.40 -7.15 -11.35
CA ASN A 154 -11.06 -8.12 -10.49
C ASN A 154 -11.92 -7.44 -9.41
N ASN A 155 -11.36 -6.45 -8.70
CA ASN A 155 -12.08 -5.71 -7.67
C ASN A 155 -13.29 -4.96 -8.25
N ILE A 156 -13.14 -4.31 -9.40
CA ILE A 156 -14.25 -3.63 -10.10
C ILE A 156 -15.33 -4.64 -10.48
N GLY A 157 -14.94 -5.81 -11.00
CA GLY A 157 -15.87 -6.88 -11.31
C GLY A 157 -16.65 -7.36 -10.08
N GLU A 158 -15.98 -7.55 -8.94
CA GLU A 158 -16.62 -7.88 -7.66
C GLU A 158 -17.60 -6.80 -7.20
N ILE A 159 -17.27 -5.52 -7.38
CA ILE A 159 -18.20 -4.42 -7.07
C ILE A 159 -19.44 -4.49 -7.96
N TYR A 160 -19.29 -4.74 -9.26
CA TYR A 160 -20.46 -4.89 -10.13
C TYR A 160 -21.34 -6.09 -9.77
N VAL A 161 -20.75 -7.18 -9.26
CA VAL A 161 -21.54 -8.29 -8.66
C VAL A 161 -22.34 -7.79 -7.46
N GLN A 162 -21.74 -6.99 -6.57
CA GLN A 162 -22.45 -6.41 -5.42
C GLN A 162 -23.60 -5.46 -5.83
N LEU A 163 -23.52 -4.89 -7.02
CA LEU A 163 -24.54 -4.00 -7.60
C LEU A 163 -25.55 -4.73 -8.49
N ASP A 164 -25.51 -6.07 -8.55
CA ASP A 164 -26.33 -6.92 -9.43
C ASP A 164 -26.17 -6.62 -10.95
N ASP A 165 -25.08 -5.94 -11.33
CA ASP A 165 -24.73 -5.67 -12.73
C ASP A 165 -23.82 -6.77 -13.28
N ASN A 166 -24.45 -7.90 -13.60
CA ASN A 166 -23.73 -9.09 -14.06
C ASN A 166 -23.00 -8.89 -15.40
N GLU A 167 -23.50 -8.01 -16.27
CA GLU A 167 -22.87 -7.74 -17.57
C GLU A 167 -21.52 -7.04 -17.38
N ASN A 168 -21.49 -5.96 -16.60
CA ASN A 168 -20.23 -5.28 -16.31
C ASN A 168 -19.32 -6.14 -15.43
N ALA A 169 -19.85 -6.90 -14.48
CA ALA A 169 -19.07 -7.83 -13.67
C ALA A 169 -18.29 -8.82 -14.54
N LEU A 170 -18.98 -9.53 -15.44
CA LEU A 170 -18.37 -10.50 -16.35
C LEU A 170 -17.29 -9.85 -17.21
N LYS A 171 -17.58 -8.68 -17.80
CA LYS A 171 -16.63 -7.95 -18.64
C LYS A 171 -15.32 -7.67 -17.90
N HIS A 172 -15.38 -7.16 -16.67
CA HIS A 172 -14.18 -6.80 -15.91
C HIS A 172 -13.43 -8.02 -15.39
N LEU A 173 -14.14 -9.06 -14.93
CA LEU A 173 -13.52 -10.33 -14.49
C LEU A 173 -12.83 -11.05 -15.66
N HIS A 174 -13.40 -11.01 -16.86
CA HIS A 174 -12.75 -11.52 -18.07
C HIS A 174 -11.48 -10.76 -18.43
N HIS A 175 -11.48 -9.42 -18.34
CA HIS A 175 -10.26 -8.63 -18.52
C HIS A 175 -9.18 -8.98 -17.49
N ALA A 176 -9.54 -9.12 -16.21
CA ALA A 176 -8.60 -9.53 -15.16
C ALA A 176 -7.97 -10.90 -15.46
N LEU A 177 -8.78 -11.86 -15.91
CA LEU A 177 -8.32 -13.20 -16.29
C LEU A 177 -7.39 -13.16 -17.50
N ASP A 178 -7.73 -12.42 -18.56
CA ASP A 178 -6.92 -12.29 -19.77
C ASP A 178 -5.52 -11.74 -19.46
N ILE A 179 -5.44 -10.68 -18.63
CA ILE A 179 -4.16 -10.11 -18.18
C ILE A 179 -3.33 -11.15 -17.41
N ARG A 180 -3.95 -11.89 -16.49
CA ARG A 180 -3.26 -12.93 -15.70
C ARG A 180 -2.73 -14.05 -16.59
N LEU A 181 -3.55 -14.55 -17.52
CA LEU A 181 -3.16 -15.64 -18.43
C LEU A 181 -2.00 -15.22 -19.33
N LYS A 182 -2.10 -14.06 -20.00
CA LYS A 182 -1.03 -13.58 -20.88
C LYS A 182 0.26 -13.26 -20.11
N GLY A 183 0.14 -12.73 -18.89
CA GLY A 183 1.28 -12.54 -17.99
C GLY A 183 1.99 -13.86 -17.65
N THR A 184 1.25 -14.91 -17.31
CA THR A 184 1.84 -16.23 -16.99
C THR A 184 2.56 -16.86 -18.19
N VAL A 185 1.95 -16.82 -19.38
CA VAL A 185 2.57 -17.36 -20.61
C VAL A 185 3.92 -16.70 -20.89
N PHE A 186 4.01 -15.38 -20.75
CA PHE A 186 5.26 -14.64 -20.97
C PHE A 186 6.33 -15.00 -19.92
N THR A 187 5.96 -15.13 -18.64
CA THR A 187 6.93 -15.50 -17.59
C THR A 187 7.51 -16.90 -17.77
N HIS A 188 6.76 -17.84 -18.36
CA HIS A 188 7.25 -19.19 -18.62
C HIS A 188 8.15 -19.27 -19.86
N THR A 189 7.91 -18.46 -20.90
CA THR A 189 8.75 -18.43 -22.10
C THR A 189 10.13 -17.81 -21.86
N ASP A 190 10.24 -16.84 -20.95
CA ASP A 190 11.52 -16.23 -20.59
C ASP A 190 12.38 -17.12 -19.70
N LEU A 191 11.77 -17.93 -18.83
CA LEU A 191 12.47 -18.91 -17.99
C LEU A 191 13.00 -20.11 -18.79
N ALA A 192 12.42 -20.41 -19.95
CA ALA A 192 12.86 -21.48 -20.85
C ALA A 192 14.03 -21.06 -21.78
N ALA A 193 14.41 -19.78 -21.77
CA ALA A 193 15.45 -19.21 -22.62
C ALA A 193 16.79 -18.95 -21.89
N ILE A 194 16.95 -19.43 -20.65
CA ILE A 194 18.18 -19.37 -19.82
C ILE A 194 18.70 -20.79 -19.60
#